data_AF-A0A183II44-F1
#
_entry.id   AF-A0A183II44-F1
#
_cell.length_a   1.000
_cell.length_b   1.000
_cell.length_c   1.000
_cell.angle_alpha   90.00
_cell.angle_beta   90.00
_cell.angle_gamma   90.00
#
_symmetry.space_group_name_H-M   'P 1'
#
loop_
_entity.id
_entity.type
_entity.pdbx_description
1 polymer ?
#
loop_
_entity_poly.entity_id
_entity_poly.type
_entity_poly.pdbx_seq_one_letter_code
_entity_poly.pdbx_strand_id
1 'polypeptide(L)'
;MEKEEHEEWAKEEEDNEKKWRERKQKWKSEKEQENESKVQEIVEEKYKNWKEDRLDGPGHCSMLPASSDTPVLSFFCRSNEHTQMEICTSSTCVKAAANLMLTIDSTKDPCSNFYEYACGGWNQHFTIPDDMSRYGTFADVRVKVRRQMKGECFSSTRRNMRYELYN
;
A
#
# COMPACT_ATOMS: atom_id res chain seq x y z
N MET A 1 -30.02 22.42 43.52
CA MET A 1 -29.54 21.05 43.78
C MET A 1 -29.76 20.13 42.58
N GLU A 2 -30.97 19.63 42.28
CA GLU A 2 -31.13 18.63 41.18
C GLU A 2 -30.74 19.14 39.76
N LYS A 3 -30.94 20.44 39.47
CA LYS A 3 -30.51 21.03 38.18
C LYS A 3 -28.99 21.15 38.02
N GLU A 4 -28.27 21.36 39.12
CA GLU A 4 -26.82 21.54 39.10
C GLU A 4 -26.10 20.19 38.93
N GLU A 5 -26.61 19.14 39.58
CA GLU A 5 -26.13 17.77 39.38
C GLU A 5 -26.37 17.30 37.93
N HIS A 6 -27.51 17.64 37.33
CA HIS A 6 -27.80 17.29 35.94
C HIS A 6 -26.92 18.04 34.93
N GLU A 7 -26.52 19.29 35.22
CA GLU A 7 -25.54 20.02 34.40
C GLU A 7 -24.12 19.48 34.57
N GLU A 8 -23.77 18.99 35.75
CA GLU A 8 -22.45 18.41 36.04
C GLU A 8 -22.28 17.06 35.31
N TRP A 9 -23.30 16.20 35.37
CA TRP A 9 -23.33 14.95 34.60
C TRP A 9 -23.28 15.17 33.09
N ALA A 10 -23.99 16.18 32.58
CA ALA A 10 -23.96 16.53 31.17
C ALA A 10 -22.55 16.97 30.71
N LYS A 11 -21.84 17.76 31.53
CA LYS A 11 -20.44 18.14 31.26
C LYS A 11 -19.50 16.94 31.31
N GLU A 12 -19.70 16.02 32.26
CA GLU A 12 -18.89 14.82 32.37
C GLU A 12 -19.06 13.87 31.17
N GLU A 13 -20.28 13.70 30.66
CA GLU A 13 -20.53 12.93 29.44
C GLU A 13 -19.85 13.55 28.22
N GLU A 14 -19.92 14.88 28.04
CA GLU A 14 -19.25 15.58 26.94
C GLU A 14 -17.72 15.43 27.01
N ASP A 15 -17.14 15.56 28.21
CA ASP A 15 -15.70 15.38 28.43
C ASP A 15 -15.26 13.94 28.19
N ASN A 16 -16.08 12.97 28.62
CA ASN A 16 -15.82 11.56 28.36
C ASN A 16 -15.89 11.27 26.85
N GLU A 17 -16.89 11.79 26.14
CA GLU A 17 -17.01 11.62 24.69
C GLU A 17 -15.85 12.29 23.93
N LYS A 18 -15.38 13.46 24.40
CA LYS A 18 -14.21 14.14 23.86
C LYS A 18 -12.94 13.31 24.03
N LYS A 19 -12.69 12.78 25.23
CA LYS A 19 -11.57 11.86 25.51
C LYS A 19 -11.63 10.62 24.61
N TRP A 20 -12.82 10.06 24.41
CA TRP A 20 -13.02 8.93 23.50
C TRP A 20 -12.67 9.28 22.04
N ARG A 21 -13.07 10.46 21.56
CA ARG A 21 -12.72 10.93 20.19
C ARG A 21 -11.22 11.12 20.01
N GLU A 22 -10.56 11.75 20.98
CA GLU A 22 -9.11 11.96 20.96
C GLU A 22 -8.37 10.63 20.95
N ARG A 23 -8.73 9.69 21.84
CA ARG A 23 -8.15 8.34 21.87
C ARG A 23 -8.36 7.59 20.55
N LYS A 24 -9.53 7.72 19.95
CA LYS A 24 -9.86 7.08 18.67
C LYS A 24 -9.08 7.68 17.51
N GLN A 25 -8.92 9.00 17.48
CA GLN A 25 -8.08 9.67 16.49
C GLN A 25 -6.61 9.30 16.67
N LYS A 26 -6.11 9.30 17.90
CA LYS A 26 -4.75 8.88 18.25
C LYS A 26 -4.48 7.44 17.84
N TRP A 27 -5.35 6.50 18.21
CA TRP A 27 -5.22 5.09 17.81
C TRP A 27 -5.23 4.93 16.29
N LYS A 28 -6.09 5.69 15.60
CA LYS A 28 -6.16 5.67 14.13
C LYS A 28 -4.87 6.22 13.50
N SER A 29 -4.34 7.34 13.98
CA SER A 29 -3.08 7.89 13.46
C SER A 29 -1.89 6.97 13.77
N GLU A 30 -1.83 6.38 14.97
CA GLU A 30 -0.79 5.43 15.34
C GLU A 30 -0.83 4.16 14.47
N LYS A 31 -2.02 3.60 14.22
CA LYS A 31 -2.16 2.41 13.37
C LYS A 31 -1.92 2.70 11.89
N GLU A 32 -2.33 3.87 11.42
CA GLU A 32 -2.08 4.31 10.03
C GLU A 32 -0.59 4.58 9.83
N GLN A 33 0.08 5.21 10.81
CA GLN A 33 1.53 5.42 10.82
C GLN A 33 2.33 4.13 10.98
N GLU A 34 1.88 3.18 11.80
CA GLU A 34 2.50 1.85 11.92
C GLU A 34 2.44 1.08 10.59
N ASN A 35 1.28 1.12 9.92
CA ASN A 35 1.09 0.47 8.64
C ASN A 35 1.91 1.16 7.53
N GLU A 36 1.93 2.50 7.49
CA GLU A 36 2.77 3.27 6.57
C GLU A 36 4.26 3.03 6.81
N SER A 37 4.73 2.98 8.06
CA SER A 37 6.13 2.73 8.37
C SER A 37 6.57 1.33 7.95
N LYS A 38 5.74 0.30 8.20
CA LYS A 38 5.98 -1.07 7.72
C LYS A 38 5.99 -1.15 6.19
N VAL A 39 5.04 -0.49 5.53
CA VAL A 39 5.00 -0.42 4.07
C VAL A 39 6.26 0.26 3.53
N GLN A 40 6.69 1.36 4.14
CA GLN A 40 7.87 2.10 3.73
C GLN A 40 9.14 1.26 3.91
N GLU A 41 9.29 0.57 5.05
CA GLU A 41 10.41 -0.34 5.33
C GLU A 41 10.46 -1.48 4.30
N ILE A 42 9.33 -2.13 4.02
CA ILE A 42 9.24 -3.20 3.01
C ILE A 42 9.58 -2.67 1.61
N VAL A 43 9.09 -1.48 1.25
CA VAL A 43 9.37 -0.86 -0.05
C VAL A 43 10.86 -0.53 -0.17
N GLU A 44 11.47 0.03 0.88
CA GLU A 44 12.90 0.38 0.90
C GLU A 44 13.80 -0.85 0.87
N GLU A 45 13.46 -1.90 1.62
CA GLU A 45 14.15 -3.20 1.58
C GLU A 45 14.04 -3.83 0.19
N LYS A 46 12.83 -3.97 -0.35
CA LYS A 46 12.61 -4.54 -1.69
C LYS A 46 13.28 -3.71 -2.77
N TYR A 47 13.33 -2.38 -2.64
CA TYR A 47 14.04 -1.51 -3.57
C TYR A 47 15.55 -1.69 -3.52
N LYS A 48 16.14 -1.88 -2.33
CA LYS A 48 17.58 -2.18 -2.18
C LYS A 48 17.93 -3.52 -2.83
N ASN A 49 17.15 -4.56 -2.52
CA ASN A 49 17.36 -5.90 -3.10
C ASN A 49 17.17 -5.87 -4.63
N TRP A 50 16.14 -5.19 -5.13
CA TRP A 50 15.92 -4.98 -6.57
C TRP A 50 17.08 -4.23 -7.24
N LYS A 51 17.70 -3.27 -6.56
CA LYS A 51 18.84 -2.51 -7.08
C LYS A 51 20.10 -3.37 -7.17
N GLU A 52 20.29 -4.29 -6.22
CA GLU A 52 21.40 -5.26 -6.22
C GLU A 52 21.23 -6.31 -7.33
N ASP A 53 20.01 -6.86 -7.51
CA ASP A 53 19.69 -7.83 -8.59
C ASP A 53 19.84 -7.23 -10.01
N ARG A 54 19.83 -5.91 -10.15
CA ARG A 54 19.92 -5.20 -11.44
C ARG A 54 21.34 -4.69 -11.77
N LEU A 55 22.33 -4.96 -10.92
CA LEU A 55 23.74 -4.72 -11.28
C LEU A 55 24.24 -5.69 -12.37
N ASP A 56 23.46 -6.72 -12.71
CA ASP A 56 23.55 -7.45 -13.98
C ASP A 56 22.51 -6.87 -14.97
N GLY A 57 22.86 -5.74 -15.60
CA GLY A 57 22.01 -5.12 -16.64
C GLY A 57 21.87 -6.01 -17.90
N PRO A 58 20.95 -5.68 -18.83
CA PRO A 58 20.89 -6.36 -20.12
C PRO A 58 22.16 -6.03 -20.90
N GLY A 59 23.13 -6.93 -20.86
CA GLY A 59 24.23 -6.94 -21.82
C GLY A 59 23.63 -7.10 -23.21
N HIS A 60 23.63 -6.05 -24.01
CA HIS A 60 23.24 -6.18 -25.41
C HIS A 60 24.38 -6.94 -26.13
N CYS A 61 24.01 -7.88 -26.99
CA CYS A 61 24.93 -8.61 -27.83
C CYS A 61 24.40 -8.54 -29.27
N SER A 62 25.15 -7.89 -30.16
CA SER A 62 24.86 -7.91 -31.61
C SER A 62 25.96 -8.70 -32.31
N MET A 63 25.56 -9.56 -33.25
CA MET A 63 26.50 -10.32 -34.07
C MET A 63 27.16 -9.37 -35.07
N LEU A 64 28.46 -9.10 -34.88
CA LEU A 64 29.32 -8.47 -35.87
C LEU A 64 30.45 -9.44 -36.24
N PRO A 65 30.90 -9.43 -37.51
CA PRO A 65 32.08 -10.20 -37.90
C PRO A 65 33.33 -9.63 -37.21
N ALA A 66 34.13 -10.50 -36.61
CA ALA A 66 35.36 -10.11 -35.90
C ALA A 66 36.46 -9.58 -36.85
N SER A 67 36.38 -9.90 -38.14
CA SER A 67 37.18 -9.38 -39.25
C SER A 67 36.57 -9.79 -40.60
N SER A 68 37.09 -9.29 -41.72
CA SER A 68 36.59 -9.57 -43.09
C SER A 68 36.68 -11.03 -43.54
N ASP A 69 37.44 -11.88 -42.85
CA ASP A 69 37.92 -13.13 -43.44
C ASP A 69 37.59 -14.41 -42.63
N THR A 70 36.66 -14.36 -41.68
CA THR A 70 36.25 -15.56 -40.90
C THR A 70 34.74 -15.80 -40.90
N PRO A 71 34.25 -17.02 -41.24
CA PRO A 71 32.83 -17.38 -41.21
C PRO A 71 32.32 -17.79 -39.81
N VAL A 72 33.15 -17.65 -38.76
CA VAL A 72 32.77 -18.01 -37.39
C VAL A 72 32.27 -16.77 -36.66
N LEU A 73 31.02 -16.80 -36.21
CA LEU A 73 30.45 -15.76 -35.36
C LEU A 73 30.99 -15.94 -33.93
N SER A 74 31.90 -15.07 -33.49
CA SER A 74 32.29 -14.95 -32.08
C SER A 74 31.33 -14.01 -31.34
N PHE A 75 31.02 -14.32 -30.08
CA PHE A 75 30.09 -13.55 -29.25
C PHE A 75 30.74 -12.23 -28.78
N PHE A 76 30.63 -11.16 -29.58
CA PHE A 76 30.93 -9.80 -29.13
C PHE A 76 29.69 -9.19 -28.46
N CYS A 77 29.72 -9.01 -27.15
CA CYS A 77 28.75 -8.17 -26.45
C CYS A 77 28.98 -6.70 -26.84
N ARG A 78 28.23 -6.21 -27.83
CA ARG A 78 28.02 -4.79 -28.04
C ARG A 78 26.70 -4.40 -27.40
N SER A 79 26.77 -3.67 -26.28
CA SER A 79 25.66 -2.97 -25.61
C SER A 79 24.98 -1.97 -26.58
N ASN A 80 24.24 -2.45 -27.57
CA ASN A 80 23.40 -1.66 -28.48
C ASN A 80 22.45 -0.79 -27.67
N GLU A 81 22.17 0.37 -28.25
CA GLU A 81 21.19 1.37 -27.87
C GLU A 81 20.64 1.30 -26.44
N HIS A 82 20.98 2.34 -25.69
CA HIS A 82 20.19 2.85 -24.58
C HIS A 82 18.74 3.05 -25.07
N THR A 83 17.91 2.00 -25.16
CA THR A 83 16.50 2.19 -24.84
C THR A 83 16.55 2.57 -23.38
N GLN A 84 16.58 3.89 -23.14
CA GLN A 84 15.97 4.41 -21.94
C GLN A 84 14.57 3.79 -21.96
N MET A 85 14.41 2.64 -21.29
CA MET A 85 13.10 2.27 -20.81
C MET A 85 12.71 3.48 -19.98
N GLU A 86 11.81 4.30 -20.51
CA GLU A 86 11.29 5.43 -19.76
C GLU A 86 10.54 4.84 -18.58
N ILE A 87 11.23 4.77 -17.44
CA ILE A 87 10.65 4.31 -16.19
C ILE A 87 9.66 5.39 -15.77
N CYS A 88 8.40 5.00 -15.61
CA CYS A 88 7.39 5.91 -15.11
C CYS A 88 7.71 6.30 -13.66
N THR A 89 8.16 7.53 -13.46
CA THR A 89 8.46 8.11 -12.14
C THR A 89 7.33 8.99 -11.59
N SER A 90 6.17 9.01 -12.27
CA SER A 90 5.01 9.72 -11.77
C SER A 90 4.57 9.16 -10.41
N SER A 91 3.99 10.02 -9.58
CA SER A 91 3.57 9.61 -8.23
C SER A 91 2.56 8.45 -8.23
N THR A 92 1.73 8.35 -9.27
CA THR A 92 0.78 7.23 -9.45
C THR A 92 1.49 5.93 -9.78
N CYS A 93 2.48 5.96 -10.67
CA CYS A 93 3.28 4.79 -11.01
C CYS A 93 4.09 4.28 -9.82
N VAL A 94 4.73 5.18 -9.07
CA VAL A 94 5.50 4.80 -7.87
C VAL A 94 4.59 4.15 -6.82
N LYS A 95 3.41 4.72 -6.56
CA LYS A 95 2.42 4.13 -5.63
C LYS A 95 1.91 2.78 -6.11
N ALA A 96 1.61 2.64 -7.40
CA ALA A 96 1.15 1.39 -7.97
C ALA A 96 2.24 0.29 -7.89
N ALA A 97 3.48 0.63 -8.22
CA ALA A 97 4.62 -0.28 -8.13
C ALA A 97 4.87 -0.72 -6.68
N ALA A 98 4.81 0.20 -5.72
CA ALA A 98 4.91 -0.13 -4.30
C ALA A 98 3.82 -1.12 -3.86
N ASN A 99 2.55 -0.86 -4.25
CA ASN A 99 1.45 -1.77 -3.94
C ASN A 99 1.64 -3.18 -4.53
N LEU A 100 2.15 -3.27 -5.76
CA LEU A 100 2.45 -4.56 -6.39
C LEU A 100 3.59 -5.28 -5.68
N MET A 101 4.66 -4.57 -5.34
CA MET A 101 5.81 -5.13 -4.64
C MET A 101 5.41 -5.69 -3.26
N LEU A 102 4.42 -5.12 -2.58
CA LEU A 102 3.92 -5.64 -1.31
C LEU A 102 3.23 -7.01 -1.45
N THR A 103 2.56 -7.29 -2.57
CA THR A 103 1.80 -8.54 -2.74
C THR A 103 2.63 -9.69 -3.30
N ILE A 104 3.68 -9.37 -4.07
CA ILE A 104 4.55 -10.34 -4.73
C ILE A 104 5.57 -10.93 -3.75
N ASP A 105 5.71 -12.26 -3.79
CA ASP A 105 6.79 -13.02 -3.16
C ASP A 105 7.77 -13.50 -4.24
N SER A 106 8.89 -12.78 -4.38
CA SER A 106 9.93 -13.08 -5.37
C SER A 106 10.76 -14.33 -5.05
N THR A 107 10.55 -14.95 -3.88
CA THR A 107 11.24 -16.22 -3.53
C THR A 107 10.61 -17.43 -4.21
N LYS A 108 9.40 -17.28 -4.78
CA LYS A 108 8.67 -18.34 -5.46
C LYS A 108 8.94 -18.28 -6.96
N ASP A 109 9.10 -19.43 -7.59
CA ASP A 109 9.22 -19.48 -9.05
C ASP A 109 7.84 -19.30 -9.71
N PRO A 110 7.63 -18.25 -10.53
CA PRO A 110 6.36 -18.01 -11.21
C PRO A 110 5.99 -19.12 -12.21
N CYS A 111 6.97 -19.87 -12.73
CA CYS A 111 6.71 -20.98 -13.65
C CYS A 111 6.15 -22.21 -12.94
N SER A 112 6.44 -22.37 -11.64
CA SER A 112 5.95 -23.49 -10.83
C SER A 112 4.62 -23.17 -10.12
N ASN A 113 4.51 -22.00 -9.49
CA ASN A 113 3.31 -21.59 -8.76
C ASN A 113 3.13 -20.07 -8.83
N PHE A 114 2.44 -19.62 -9.88
CA PHE A 114 2.17 -18.21 -10.10
C PHE A 114 1.32 -17.58 -8.98
N TYR A 115 0.47 -18.35 -8.30
CA TYR A 115 -0.36 -17.83 -7.21
C TYR A 115 0.50 -17.43 -6.01
N GLU A 116 1.40 -18.30 -5.57
CA GLU A 116 2.31 -18.00 -4.46
C GLU A 116 3.30 -16.89 -4.84
N TYR A 117 3.76 -16.83 -6.08
CA TYR A 117 4.57 -15.71 -6.55
C TYR A 117 3.81 -14.38 -6.51
N ALA A 118 2.59 -14.32 -7.06
CA ALA A 118 1.86 -13.07 -7.20
C ALA A 118 1.16 -12.60 -5.91
N CYS A 119 0.76 -13.53 -5.04
CA CYS A 119 -0.05 -13.27 -3.85
C CYS A 119 0.57 -13.75 -2.54
N GLY A 120 1.70 -14.47 -2.56
CA GLY A 120 2.34 -14.99 -1.36
C GLY A 120 2.71 -13.89 -0.36
N GLY A 121 3.16 -12.72 -0.85
CA GLY A 121 3.41 -11.55 0.00
C GLY A 121 2.12 -11.00 0.64
N TRP A 122 1.01 -11.01 -0.10
CA TRP A 122 -0.30 -10.61 0.47
C TRP A 122 -0.70 -11.53 1.63
N ASN A 123 -0.52 -12.84 1.47
CA ASN A 123 -0.87 -13.82 2.51
C ASN A 123 0.01 -13.69 3.77
N GLN A 124 1.25 -13.22 3.61
CA GLN A 124 2.17 -12.97 4.74
C GLN A 124 1.83 -11.68 5.50
N HIS A 125 1.43 -10.62 4.80
CA HIS A 125 1.22 -9.31 5.39
C HIS A 125 -0.23 -9.01 5.81
N PHE A 126 -1.22 -9.66 5.20
CA PHE A 126 -2.65 -9.38 5.44
C PHE A 126 -3.37 -10.58 6.04
N THR A 127 -3.52 -10.58 7.36
CA THR A 127 -4.31 -11.58 8.09
C THR A 127 -5.81 -11.32 7.96
N ILE A 128 -6.61 -12.38 7.97
CA ILE A 128 -8.08 -12.28 7.97
C ILE A 128 -8.52 -11.66 9.32
N PRO A 129 -9.22 -10.51 9.31
CA PRO A 129 -9.76 -9.93 10.53
C PRO A 129 -10.86 -10.79 11.15
N ASP A 130 -11.02 -10.73 12.48
CA ASP A 130 -11.99 -11.55 13.23
C ASP A 130 -13.45 -11.39 12.79
N ASP A 131 -13.80 -10.24 12.19
CA ASP A 131 -15.15 -9.95 11.69
C ASP A 131 -15.39 -10.48 10.26
N MET A 132 -14.44 -11.23 9.68
CA MET A 132 -14.50 -11.70 8.30
C MET A 132 -14.14 -13.19 8.18
N SER A 133 -14.82 -13.90 7.30
CA SER A 133 -14.49 -15.29 6.95
C SER A 133 -13.46 -15.41 5.82
N ARG A 134 -13.26 -14.34 5.05
CA ARG A 134 -12.32 -14.25 3.93
C ARG A 134 -11.84 -12.82 3.77
N TYR A 135 -10.56 -12.64 3.47
CA TYR A 135 -9.96 -11.32 3.26
C TYR A 135 -9.05 -11.32 2.03
N GLY A 136 -9.25 -10.34 1.17
CA GLY A 136 -8.54 -10.18 -0.10
C GLY A 136 -8.84 -8.81 -0.71
N THR A 137 -8.33 -8.52 -1.90
CA THR A 137 -8.36 -7.17 -2.49
C THR A 137 -9.76 -6.57 -2.57
N PHE A 138 -10.78 -7.35 -2.96
CA PHE A 138 -12.15 -6.84 -3.00
C PHE A 138 -12.72 -6.53 -1.62
N ALA A 139 -12.38 -7.32 -0.60
CA ALA A 139 -12.80 -7.06 0.77
C ALA A 139 -12.14 -5.78 1.29
N ASP A 140 -10.85 -5.60 1.03
CA ASP A 140 -10.11 -4.38 1.37
C ASP A 140 -10.73 -3.13 0.72
N VAL A 141 -11.02 -3.16 -0.59
CA VAL A 141 -11.69 -2.05 -1.29
C VAL A 141 -13.07 -1.76 -0.68
N ARG A 142 -13.87 -2.79 -0.36
CA ARG A 142 -15.18 -2.60 0.30
C ARG A 142 -15.04 -1.93 1.66
N VAL A 143 -14.03 -2.29 2.45
CA VAL A 143 -13.75 -1.66 3.75
C VAL A 143 -13.38 -0.19 3.56
N LYS A 144 -12.51 0.12 2.59
CA LYS A 144 -12.10 1.49 2.25
C LYS A 144 -13.30 2.35 1.83
N VAL A 145 -14.14 1.86 0.93
CA VAL A 145 -15.35 2.57 0.48
C VAL A 145 -16.33 2.76 1.64
N ARG A 146 -16.58 1.72 2.45
CA ARG A 146 -17.44 1.83 3.63
C ARG A 146 -16.93 2.87 4.63
N ARG A 147 -15.62 2.95 4.83
CA ARG A 147 -14.98 3.94 5.71
C ARG A 147 -15.20 5.37 5.20
N GLN A 148 -15.06 5.60 3.90
CA GLN A 148 -15.34 6.91 3.28
C GLN A 148 -16.82 7.29 3.45
N MET A 149 -17.74 6.37 3.11
CA MET A 149 -19.17 6.59 3.23
C MET A 149 -19.61 6.89 4.67
N LYS A 150 -19.03 6.20 5.66
CA LYS A 150 -19.27 6.49 7.08
C LYS A 150 -18.82 7.90 7.48
N GLY A 151 -17.71 8.38 6.93
CA GLY A 151 -17.24 9.76 7.15
C GLY A 151 -18.25 10.78 6.65
N GLU A 152 -18.74 10.59 5.42
CA GLU A 152 -19.75 11.46 4.82
C GLU A 152 -21.09 11.41 5.56
N CYS A 153 -21.56 10.21 5.91
CA CYS A 153 -22.78 10.01 6.68
C CYS A 153 -22.70 10.71 8.04
N PHE A 154 -21.60 10.55 8.77
CA PHE A 154 -21.43 11.21 10.06
C PHE A 154 -21.37 12.75 9.91
N SER A 155 -20.79 13.28 8.83
CA SER A 155 -20.81 14.71 8.54
C SER A 155 -22.22 15.24 8.30
N SER A 156 -23.07 14.47 7.60
CA SER A 156 -24.46 14.82 7.32
C SER A 156 -25.36 14.68 8.54
N THR A 157 -25.22 13.60 9.33
CA THR A 157 -25.95 13.43 10.60
C THR A 157 -25.59 14.54 11.60
N ARG A 158 -24.31 14.94 11.68
CA ARG A 158 -23.87 16.05 12.53
C ARG A 158 -24.38 17.40 12.06
N ARG A 159 -24.59 17.59 10.75
CA ARG A 159 -25.29 18.76 10.21
C ARG A 159 -26.77 18.74 10.63
N ASN A 160 -27.48 17.63 10.45
CA ASN A 160 -28.90 17.53 10.81
C ASN A 160 -29.17 17.69 12.32
N MET A 161 -28.34 17.09 13.17
CA MET A 161 -28.46 17.24 14.63
C MET A 161 -28.19 18.68 15.10
N ARG A 162 -27.37 19.45 14.36
CA ARG A 162 -27.19 20.88 14.61
C ARG A 162 -28.39 21.72 14.18
N TYR A 163 -29.16 21.29 13.16
CA TYR A 163 -30.39 21.99 12.76
C TYR A 163 -31.56 21.73 13.72
N GLU A 164 -31.63 20.56 14.35
CA GLU A 164 -32.65 20.24 15.35
C GLU A 164 -32.43 20.92 16.72
N LEU A 165 -31.20 21.40 17.00
CA LEU A 165 -30.91 22.21 18.20
C LEU A 165 -31.19 23.71 18.01
N TYR A 166 -31.54 24.14 16.79
CA TYR A 166 -31.84 25.54 16.44
C TYR A 166 -33.33 25.78 16.09
N ASN A 167 -34.20 24.79 16.32
CA ASN A 167 -35.66 24.90 16.21
C ASN A 167 -36.34 24.40 17.48
#